data_AF-Q12K03-F1
#
_entry.id   AF-Q12K03-F1
#
_cell.length_a   1.000
_cell.length_b   1.000
_cell.length_c   1.000
_cell.angle_alpha   90.00
_cell.angle_beta   90.00
_cell.angle_gamma   90.00
#
_symmetry.space_group_name_H-M   'P 1'
#
loop_
_entity.id
_entity.type
_entity.pdbx_description
1 polymer ?
#
loop_
_entity_poly.entity_id
_entity_poly.type
_entity_poly.pdbx_seq_one_letter_code
_entity_poly.pdbx_strand_id
1 'polypeptide(L)'
;MNLKNPYRNAELLEPFFFVKIAGIPVFSMQFTLYFVFLSDVVGVGVFAVIFLLTFISGEELKLLRYDDEFKQNFFLVYALTGMYSLLMGWFDFFGAMLLLIVVDVLWSVNIYQVYKKVYCEVNEK
;
A
#
# COMPACT_ATOMS: atom_id res chain seq x y z
N MET A 1 8.41 -20.77 2.92
CA MET A 1 7.89 -21.66 1.86
C MET A 1 7.83 -20.80 0.60
N ASN A 2 8.77 -20.95 -0.34
CA ASN A 2 8.80 -20.12 -1.55
C ASN A 2 7.61 -20.48 -2.44
N LEU A 3 6.57 -19.65 -2.40
CA LEU A 3 5.41 -19.77 -3.28
C LEU A 3 5.86 -19.60 -4.74
N LYS A 4 5.17 -20.27 -5.68
CA LYS A 4 5.39 -20.05 -7.12
C LYS A 4 5.23 -18.56 -7.41
N ASN A 5 6.14 -18.00 -8.21
CA ASN A 5 6.13 -16.58 -8.58
C ASN A 5 4.76 -16.17 -9.13
N PRO A 6 4.12 -15.13 -8.57
CA PRO A 6 2.74 -14.77 -8.87
C PRO A 6 2.54 -14.14 -10.26
N TYR A 7 3.63 -13.79 -10.95
CA TYR A 7 3.60 -13.08 -12.24
C TYR A 7 3.97 -13.94 -13.45
N ARG A 8 4.05 -15.26 -13.26
CA ARG A 8 4.29 -16.19 -14.37
C ARG A 8 3.17 -16.08 -15.41
N ASN A 9 3.53 -15.77 -16.66
CA ASN A 9 2.61 -15.53 -17.78
C ASN A 9 1.69 -14.30 -17.62
N ALA A 10 1.98 -13.39 -16.70
CA ALA A 10 1.28 -12.11 -16.62
C ALA A 10 1.83 -11.13 -17.68
N GLU A 11 1.02 -10.17 -18.11
CA GLU A 11 1.50 -9.03 -18.89
C GLU A 11 2.12 -7.98 -17.97
N LEU A 12 3.17 -7.30 -18.46
CA LEU A 12 3.80 -6.21 -17.72
C LEU A 12 2.83 -5.01 -17.67
N LEU A 13 2.50 -4.56 -16.46
CA LEU A 13 1.67 -3.40 -16.25
C LEU A 13 2.46 -2.11 -16.50
N GLU A 14 1.81 -1.11 -17.13
CA GLU A 14 2.42 0.20 -17.35
C GLU A 14 2.75 0.89 -16.00
N PRO A 15 3.93 1.52 -15.86
CA PRO A 15 4.40 2.09 -14.59
C PRO A 15 3.41 3.09 -13.96
N PHE A 16 2.84 3.98 -14.77
CA PHE A 16 1.92 5.00 -14.29
C PHE A 16 0.60 4.40 -13.80
N PHE A 17 0.09 3.38 -14.50
CA PHE A 17 -1.13 2.68 -14.11
C PHE A 17 -0.89 1.87 -12.83
N PHE A 18 0.26 1.21 -12.72
CA PHE A 18 0.64 0.44 -11.55
C PHE A 18 0.73 1.31 -10.30
N VAL A 19 1.50 2.42 -10.35
CA VAL A 19 1.70 3.32 -9.21
C VAL A 19 0.37 3.89 -8.72
N LYS A 20 -0.55 4.23 -9.64
CA LYS A 20 -1.89 4.69 -9.27
C LYS A 20 -2.68 3.67 -8.47
N ILE A 21 -2.63 2.39 -8.85
CA ILE A 21 -3.37 1.33 -8.18
C ILE A 21 -2.70 0.93 -6.86
N ALA A 22 -1.37 0.86 -6.85
CA ALA A 22 -0.57 0.44 -5.70
C ALA A 22 -0.65 1.43 -4.52
N GLY A 23 -0.89 2.71 -4.77
CA GLY A 23 -1.04 3.69 -3.70
C GLY A 23 -2.38 3.63 -2.96
N ILE A 24 -3.46 3.17 -3.60
CA ILE A 24 -4.82 3.25 -3.05
C ILE A 24 -4.95 2.54 -1.68
N PRO A 25 -4.37 1.34 -1.46
CA PRO A 25 -4.44 0.67 -0.17
C PRO A 25 -3.82 1.50 0.97
N VAL A 26 -2.59 1.99 0.80
CA VAL A 26 -1.90 2.75 1.85
C VAL A 26 -2.60 4.08 2.14
N PHE A 27 -3.06 4.79 1.10
CA PHE A 27 -3.88 6.00 1.25
C PHE A 27 -5.14 5.72 2.04
N SER A 28 -5.89 4.68 1.65
CA SER A 28 -7.17 4.37 2.28
C SER A 28 -6.99 3.98 3.75
N MET A 29 -5.95 3.20 4.06
CA MET A 29 -5.59 2.89 5.45
C MET A 29 -5.28 4.17 6.25
N GLN A 30 -4.46 5.07 5.71
CA GLN A 30 -4.13 6.35 6.34
C GLN A 30 -5.39 7.14 6.71
N PHE A 31 -6.31 7.33 5.76
CA PHE A 31 -7.55 8.07 6.00
C PHE A 31 -8.47 7.37 6.98
N THR A 32 -8.62 6.04 6.90
CA THR A 32 -9.38 5.26 7.91
C THR A 32 -8.87 5.54 9.31
N LEU A 33 -7.55 5.44 9.52
CA LEU A 33 -6.92 5.58 10.82
C LEU A 33 -7.03 7.02 11.38
N TYR A 34 -6.93 8.02 10.51
CA TYR A 34 -7.19 9.41 10.88
C TYR A 34 -8.64 9.62 11.34
N PHE A 35 -9.62 9.15 10.56
CA PHE A 35 -11.04 9.34 10.90
C PHE A 35 -11.49 8.53 12.12
N VAL A 36 -10.85 7.40 12.42
CA VAL A 36 -11.10 6.64 13.65
C VAL A 36 -10.89 7.53 14.87
N PHE A 37 -9.84 8.33 14.88
CA PHE A 37 -9.51 9.20 16.01
C PHE A 37 -10.30 10.51 16.06
N LEU A 38 -10.82 10.96 14.91
CA LEU A 38 -11.80 12.04 14.85
C LEU A 38 -13.22 11.59 15.24
N SER A 39 -13.43 10.29 15.53
CA SER A 39 -14.75 9.71 15.77
C SER A 39 -15.73 9.91 14.59
N ASP A 40 -15.21 10.11 13.37
CA ASP A 40 -16.02 10.22 12.15
C ASP A 40 -16.32 8.82 11.60
N VAL A 41 -17.42 8.24 12.08
CA VAL A 41 -17.85 6.88 11.72
C VAL A 41 -18.12 6.75 10.21
N VAL A 42 -18.57 7.82 9.55
CA VAL A 42 -18.86 7.80 8.11
C VAL A 42 -17.54 7.74 7.33
N GLY A 43 -16.59 8.61 7.66
CA GLY A 43 -15.25 8.60 7.08
C GLY A 43 -14.54 7.26 7.28
N VAL A 44 -14.57 6.71 8.49
CA VAL A 44 -14.01 5.39 8.80
C VAL A 44 -14.63 4.31 7.91
N GLY A 45 -15.95 4.24 7.85
CA GLY A 45 -16.66 3.22 7.07
C GLY A 45 -16.30 3.26 5.59
N VAL A 46 -16.29 4.45 4.98
CA VAL A 46 -15.97 4.62 3.56
C VAL A 46 -14.53 4.17 3.26
N PHE A 47 -13.55 4.70 3.97
CA PHE A 47 -12.14 4.40 3.69
C PHE A 47 -11.75 2.97 4.10
N ALA A 48 -12.36 2.40 5.14
CA ALA A 48 -12.09 1.02 5.54
C ALA A 48 -12.58 0.03 4.48
N VAL A 49 -13.75 0.28 3.87
CA VAL A 49 -14.26 -0.55 2.77
C VAL A 49 -13.34 -0.46 1.55
N ILE A 50 -12.92 0.76 1.17
CA ILE A 50 -11.97 0.94 0.06
C ILE A 50 -10.67 0.20 0.35
N PHE A 51 -10.12 0.35 1.56
CA PHE A 51 -8.91 -0.35 1.99
C PHE A 51 -9.07 -1.87 1.86
N LEU A 52 -10.13 -2.46 2.40
CA LEU A 52 -10.34 -3.91 2.33
C LEU A 52 -10.46 -4.43 0.89
N LEU A 53 -11.22 -3.73 0.04
CA LEU A 53 -11.40 -4.12 -1.36
C LEU A 53 -10.10 -4.05 -2.17
N THR A 54 -9.32 -3.00 -1.94
CA THR A 54 -8.08 -2.73 -2.69
C THR A 54 -6.90 -3.53 -2.17
N PHE A 55 -6.85 -3.79 -0.86
CA PHE A 55 -5.80 -4.59 -0.24
C PHE A 55 -5.88 -6.07 -0.64
N ILE A 56 -7.08 -6.66 -0.64
CA ILE A 56 -7.28 -8.07 -1.02
C ILE A 56 -6.90 -8.33 -2.48
N SER A 57 -7.19 -7.37 -3.36
CA SER A 57 -6.90 -7.46 -4.79
C SER A 57 -5.53 -6.85 -5.18
N GLY A 58 -4.82 -6.26 -4.22
CA GLY A 58 -3.65 -5.45 -4.45
C GLY A 58 -2.39 -6.23 -4.78
N GLU A 59 -1.50 -5.58 -5.53
CA GLU A 59 -0.17 -6.11 -5.88
C GLU A 59 0.72 -6.32 -4.66
N GLU A 60 0.53 -5.50 -3.62
CA GLU A 60 1.22 -5.63 -2.33
C GLU A 60 1.02 -7.01 -1.72
N LEU A 61 -0.21 -7.55 -1.71
CA LEU A 61 -0.50 -8.82 -1.07
C LEU A 61 0.16 -10.00 -1.80
N LYS A 62 0.31 -9.90 -3.14
CA LYS A 62 1.02 -10.90 -3.95
C LYS A 62 2.50 -10.88 -3.63
N LEU A 63 3.11 -9.70 -3.58
CA LEU A 63 4.52 -9.50 -3.25
C LEU A 63 4.83 -9.88 -1.79
N LEU A 64 3.95 -9.54 -0.85
CA LEU A 64 4.06 -9.86 0.59
C LEU A 64 4.20 -11.37 0.85
N ARG A 65 3.58 -12.18 0.00
CA ARG A 65 3.62 -13.65 0.10
C ARG A 65 4.85 -14.26 -0.57
N TYR A 66 5.53 -13.52 -1.45
CA TYR A 66 6.61 -14.02 -2.28
C TYR A 66 8.00 -13.55 -1.81
N ASP A 67 8.12 -12.31 -1.34
CA ASP A 67 9.40 -11.68 -0.99
C ASP A 67 9.45 -11.28 0.50
N ASP A 68 10.34 -11.92 1.26
CA ASP A 68 10.50 -11.70 2.71
C ASP A 68 11.08 -10.32 3.06
N GLU A 69 11.91 -9.73 2.19
CA GLU A 69 12.45 -8.38 2.38
C GLU A 69 11.36 -7.33 2.13
N PHE A 70 10.59 -7.51 1.06
CA PHE A 70 9.39 -6.71 0.80
C PHE A 70 8.42 -6.77 1.97
N LYS A 71 8.23 -7.95 2.57
CA LYS A 71 7.35 -8.15 3.72
C LYS A 71 7.75 -7.32 4.94
N GLN A 72 9.04 -7.26 5.26
CA GLN A 72 9.53 -6.42 6.37
C GLN A 72 9.28 -4.94 6.09
N ASN A 73 9.61 -4.49 4.88
CA ASN A 73 9.39 -3.10 4.46
C ASN A 73 7.91 -2.73 4.45
N PHE A 74 7.04 -3.63 3.98
CA PHE A 74 5.60 -3.47 4.00
C PHE A 74 5.08 -3.21 5.41
N PHE A 75 5.42 -4.08 6.37
CA PHE A 75 4.95 -3.91 7.75
C PHE A 75 5.50 -2.64 8.38
N LEU A 76 6.75 -2.27 8.09
CA LEU A 76 7.36 -1.05 8.60
C LEU A 76 6.62 0.20 8.08
N VAL A 77 6.40 0.30 6.77
CA VAL A 77 5.73 1.45 6.16
C VAL A 77 4.29 1.55 6.67
N TYR A 78 3.54 0.44 6.66
CA TYR A 78 2.16 0.42 7.14
C TYR A 78 2.05 0.77 8.63
N ALA A 79 2.97 0.28 9.47
CA ALA A 79 2.97 0.62 10.89
C ALA A 79 3.32 2.09 11.12
N LEU A 80 4.33 2.64 10.44
CA LEU A 80 4.76 4.03 10.58
C LEU A 80 3.69 4.99 10.06
N THR A 81 3.18 4.77 8.85
CA THR A 81 2.09 5.55 8.26
C THR A 81 0.85 5.46 9.13
N GLY A 82 0.53 4.27 9.64
CA GLY A 82 -0.59 4.07 10.54
C GLY A 82 -0.45 4.86 11.85
N MET A 83 0.67 4.70 12.57
CA MET A 83 0.92 5.44 13.81
C MET A 83 0.88 6.95 13.61
N TYR A 84 1.48 7.45 12.53
CA TYR A 84 1.45 8.88 12.22
C TYR A 84 0.01 9.36 11.94
N SER A 85 -0.77 8.59 11.18
CA SER A 85 -2.16 8.94 10.85
C SER A 85 -3.04 9.00 12.11
N LEU A 86 -2.86 8.06 13.03
CA LEU A 86 -3.54 8.05 14.32
C LEU A 86 -3.19 9.30 15.15
N LEU A 87 -1.89 9.63 15.23
CA LEU A 87 -1.42 10.83 15.94
C LEU A 87 -2.02 12.10 15.35
N MET A 88 -2.03 12.24 14.02
CA MET A 88 -2.61 13.41 13.37
C MET A 88 -4.13 13.51 13.55
N GLY A 89 -4.83 12.38 13.57
CA GLY A 89 -6.26 12.32 13.90
C GLY A 89 -6.53 12.75 15.34
N TRP A 90 -5.69 12.35 16.29
CA TRP A 90 -5.79 12.78 17.69
C TRP A 90 -5.63 14.29 17.86
N PHE A 91 -4.73 14.91 17.10
CA PHE A 91 -4.50 16.36 17.14
C PHE A 91 -5.42 17.17 16.22
N ASP A 92 -6.32 16.51 15.49
CA ASP A 92 -7.16 17.11 14.43
C ASP A 92 -6.34 17.98 13.46
N PHE A 93 -5.18 17.47 13.02
CA PHE A 93 -4.26 18.21 12.16
C PHE A 93 -4.14 17.59 10.76
N PHE A 94 -5.15 17.84 9.94
CA PHE A 94 -5.21 17.34 8.57
C PHE A 94 -4.03 17.79 7.69
N GLY A 95 -3.50 19.01 7.88
CA GLY A 95 -2.41 19.53 7.06
C GLY A 95 -1.15 18.67 7.12
N ALA A 96 -0.82 18.13 8.30
CA ALA A 96 0.33 17.28 8.51
C ALA A 96 0.17 15.88 7.89
N MET A 97 -1.06 15.42 7.66
CA MET A 97 -1.35 14.17 6.94
C MET A 97 -0.96 14.24 5.46
N LEU A 98 -0.95 15.43 4.86
CA LEU A 98 -0.57 15.60 3.45
C LEU A 98 0.89 15.22 3.17
N LEU A 99 1.75 15.26 4.20
CA LEU A 99 3.15 14.81 4.07
C LEU A 99 3.25 13.30 3.79
N LEU A 100 2.31 12.51 4.31
CA LEU A 100 2.27 11.08 4.05
C LEU A 100 1.94 10.76 2.58
N ILE A 101 1.31 11.68 1.83
CA ILE A 101 1.06 11.48 0.40
C ILE A 101 2.36 11.27 -0.37
N VAL A 102 3.41 12.01 0.00
CA VAL A 102 4.74 11.84 -0.63
C VAL A 102 5.32 10.48 -0.29
N VAL A 103 5.15 10.03 0.97
CA VAL A 103 5.61 8.71 1.44
C VAL A 103 4.89 7.59 0.70
N ASP A 104 3.57 7.71 0.51
CA ASP A 104 2.73 6.74 -0.17
C ASP A 104 3.08 6.63 -1.66
N VAL A 105 3.42 7.75 -2.31
CA VAL A 105 3.90 7.75 -3.70
C VAL A 105 5.27 7.06 -3.79
N LEU A 106 6.21 7.37 -2.90
CA LEU A 106 7.51 6.71 -2.86
C LEU A 106 7.38 5.20 -2.58
N TRP A 107 6.46 4.83 -1.69
CA TRP A 107 6.12 3.44 -1.43
C TRP A 107 5.56 2.74 -2.66
N SER A 108 4.64 3.37 -3.39
CA SER A 108 4.09 2.86 -4.65
C SER A 108 5.16 2.64 -5.73
N VAL A 109 6.14 3.54 -5.81
CA VAL A 109 7.31 3.41 -6.70
C VAL A 109 8.19 2.24 -6.27
N ASN A 110 8.41 2.05 -4.97
CA ASN A 110 9.17 0.91 -4.45
C ASN A 110 8.48 -0.42 -4.79
N ILE A 111 7.17 -0.52 -4.56
CA ILE A 111 6.37 -1.70 -4.95
C ILE A 111 6.56 -1.99 -6.44
N TYR A 112 6.52 -0.97 -7.30
CA TYR A 112 6.72 -1.15 -8.74
C TYR A 112 8.12 -1.67 -9.08
N GLN A 113 9.17 -1.20 -8.40
CA GLN A 113 10.54 -1.70 -8.60
C GLN A 113 10.66 -3.17 -8.22
N VAL A 114 10.09 -3.57 -7.09
CA VAL A 114 10.08 -4.97 -6.64
C VAL A 114 9.25 -5.83 -7.59
N TYR A 115 8.05 -5.38 -7.97
CA TYR A 115 7.22 -6.01 -9.00
C TYR A 115 8.00 -6.28 -10.28
N LYS A 116 8.70 -5.27 -10.82
CA LYS A 116 9.47 -5.41 -12.06
C LYS A 116 10.60 -6.43 -11.91
N LYS A 117 11.32 -6.40 -10.78
CA LYS A 117 12.38 -7.39 -10.49
C LYS A 117 11.80 -8.82 -10.49
N VAL A 118 10.73 -9.05 -9.73
CA VAL A 118 10.07 -10.36 -9.63
C VAL A 118 9.49 -10.82 -10.98
N TYR A 119 8.98 -9.90 -11.79
CA TYR A 119 8.48 -10.17 -13.14
C TYR A 119 9.60 -10.62 -14.10
N CYS A 120 10.72 -9.91 -14.14
CA CYS A 120 11.86 -10.22 -15.01
C CYS A 120 12.51 -11.58 -14.68
N GLU A 121 12.52 -11.98 -13.41
CA GLU A 121 13.07 -13.29 -12.96
C GLU A 121 12.42 -14.51 -13.66
N VAL A 122 11.21 -14.35 -14.19
CA VAL A 122 10.41 -15.44 -14.78
C VAL A 122 10.22 -15.29 -16.29
N ASN A 123 10.07 -14.07 -16.80
CA ASN A 123 9.71 -13.82 -18.20
C ASN A 123 10.92 -13.54 -19.11
N GLU A 124 12.12 -13.34 -18.56
CA GLU A 124 13.38 -13.21 -19.34
C GLU A 124 14.19 -14.53 -19.40
N LYS A 125 13.58 -15.67 -18.99
CA LYS A 125 14.12 -17.03 -19.17
C LYS A 125 13.36 -17.76 -20.27
#